data_AF-A0A535ETK8-F1
#
_entry.id   AF-A0A535ETK8-F1
#
_cell.length_a   1.000
_cell.length_b   1.000
_cell.length_c   1.000
_cell.angle_alpha   90.00
_cell.angle_beta   90.00
_cell.angle_gamma   90.00
#
_symmetry.space_group_name_H-M   'P 1'
#
loop_
_entity.id
_entity.type
_entity.pdbx_description
1 polymer ?
#
loop_
_entity_poly.entity_id
_entity_poly.type
_entity_poly.pdbx_seq_one_letter_code
_entity_poly.pdbx_strand_id
1 'polypeptide(L)'
;MIVYTGDEIEAATAKAALEAAGIDAVSMADGSNLPGVYNLRVSIDVAVPRRFALEASHVLKSELVRRDDFEESPTSRRVGLATVAVIVIVCLALLASYVFLPRH
;
A
#
# COMPACT_ATOMS: atom_id res chain seq x y z
N MET A 1 -14.44 19.50 0.24
CA MET A 1 -13.65 19.14 -0.95
C MET A 1 -12.83 17.92 -0.59
N ILE A 2 -12.89 16.85 -1.37
CA ILE A 2 -12.10 15.63 -1.14
C ILE A 2 -10.64 15.97 -1.45
N VAL A 3 -9.75 15.71 -0.49
CA VAL A 3 -8.30 15.97 -0.61
C VAL A 3 -7.47 14.70 -0.55
N TYR A 4 -8.06 13.59 -0.09
CA TYR A 4 -7.42 12.28 -0.03
C TYR A 4 -8.48 11.18 -0.09
N THR A 5 -8.14 10.07 -0.72
CA THR A 5 -8.95 8.84 -0.76
C THR A 5 -7.98 7.68 -0.57
N GLY A 6 -8.24 6.81 0.41
CA GLY A 6 -7.36 5.68 0.74
C GLY A 6 -8.12 4.61 1.51
N ASP A 7 -7.41 3.61 2.03
CA ASP A 7 -8.03 2.65 2.94
C ASP A 7 -8.36 3.27 4.31
N GLU A 8 -9.02 2.51 5.19
CA GLU A 8 -9.44 3.01 6.51
C GLU A 8 -8.26 3.54 7.35
N ILE A 9 -7.10 2.89 7.29
CA ILE A 9 -5.92 3.23 8.09
C ILE A 9 -5.23 4.46 7.52
N GLU A 10 -5.11 4.52 6.19
CA GLU A 10 -4.54 5.63 5.45
C GLU A 10 -5.39 6.90 5.61
N ALA A 11 -6.71 6.78 5.45
CA ALA A 11 -7.63 7.90 5.63
C ALA A 11 -7.66 8.40 7.07
N ALA A 12 -7.58 7.51 8.07
CA ALA A 12 -7.45 7.91 9.47
C ALA A 12 -6.14 8.65 9.74
N THR A 13 -5.04 8.21 9.12
CA THR A 13 -3.73 8.88 9.22
C THR A 13 -3.77 10.27 8.56
N ALA A 14 -4.34 10.36 7.36
CA ALA A 14 -4.51 11.62 6.65
C ALA A 14 -5.37 12.62 7.43
N LYS A 15 -6.47 12.14 8.02
CA LYS A 15 -7.33 12.95 8.90
C LYS A 15 -6.57 13.44 10.14
N ALA A 16 -5.84 12.57 10.82
CA ALA A 16 -5.07 12.94 12.00
C ALA A 16 -3.99 13.98 11.69
N ALA A 17 -3.32 13.87 10.54
CA ALA A 17 -2.34 14.86 10.08
C ALA A 17 -2.97 16.24 9.83
N LEU A 18 -4.17 16.27 9.25
CA LEU A 18 -4.91 17.52 9.01
C LEU A 18 -5.39 18.15 10.32
N GLU A 19 -5.91 17.36 11.25
CA GLU A 19 -6.33 17.85 12.57
C GLU A 19 -5.15 18.37 13.39
N ALA A 20 -3.99 17.71 13.33
CA ALA A 20 -2.75 18.19 13.96
C ALA A 20 -2.26 19.52 13.38
N ALA A 21 -2.56 19.80 12.10
CA ALA A 21 -2.32 21.08 11.46
C ALA A 21 -3.42 22.13 11.73
N GLY A 22 -4.44 21.80 12.55
CA GLY A 22 -5.56 22.70 12.86
C GLY A 22 -6.63 22.78 11.76
N ILE A 23 -6.62 21.86 10.80
CA ILE A 23 -7.59 21.78 9.71
C ILE A 23 -8.66 20.76 10.06
N ASP A 24 -9.89 21.23 10.22
CA ASP A 24 -11.05 20.35 10.44
C ASP A 24 -11.33 19.48 9.20
N ALA A 25 -11.29 18.16 9.39
CA ALA A 25 -11.36 17.16 8.32
C ALA A 25 -12.44 16.11 8.62
N VAL A 26 -13.26 15.79 7.62
CA VAL A 26 -14.34 14.80 7.72
C VAL A 26 -13.99 13.60 6.85
N SER A 27 -14.02 12.41 7.45
CA SER A 27 -13.84 11.13 6.74
C SER A 27 -15.20 10.51 6.43
N MET A 28 -15.47 10.20 5.17
CA MET A 28 -16.68 9.50 4.72
C MET A 28 -16.29 8.24 3.95
N ALA A 29 -16.83 7.09 4.32
CA ALA A 29 -16.64 5.87 3.54
C ALA A 29 -17.43 5.98 2.24
N ASP A 30 -16.75 5.87 1.08
CA ASP A 30 -17.46 5.70 -0.18
C ASP A 30 -17.91 4.24 -0.27
N GLY A 31 -19.14 3.99 0.17
CA GLY A 31 -19.79 2.70 0.12
C GLY A 31 -20.27 2.33 -1.28
N SER A 32 -19.52 2.67 -2.33
CA SER A 32 -19.82 2.27 -3.71
C SER A 32 -19.66 0.75 -3.87
N ASN A 33 -20.64 0.02 -3.33
CA ASN A 33 -20.87 -1.40 -3.53
C ASN A 33 -21.05 -1.65 -5.03
N LEU A 34 -19.96 -1.82 -5.76
CA LEU A 34 -19.99 -2.40 -7.10
C LEU A 34 -20.29 -3.89 -6.91
N PRO A 35 -21.50 -4.36 -7.25
CA PRO A 35 -21.87 -5.75 -7.05
C PRO A 35 -21.03 -6.61 -7.99
N GLY A 36 -20.12 -7.42 -7.43
CA GLY A 36 -19.38 -8.44 -8.19
C GLY A 36 -17.87 -8.46 -8.01
N VAL A 37 -17.26 -7.56 -7.22
CA VAL A 37 -15.82 -7.63 -6.94
C VAL A 37 -15.61 -7.98 -5.47
N TYR A 38 -15.25 -9.23 -5.18
CA TYR A 38 -14.93 -9.73 -3.83
C TYR A 38 -13.66 -9.11 -3.21
N ASN A 39 -13.17 -7.99 -3.76
CA ASN A 39 -11.97 -7.25 -3.36
C ASN A 39 -12.17 -5.72 -3.42
N LEU A 40 -13.40 -5.22 -3.22
CA LEU A 40 -13.56 -3.80 -2.90
C LEU A 40 -13.04 -3.54 -1.50
N ARG A 41 -11.79 -3.10 -1.40
CA ARG A 41 -11.34 -2.36 -0.22
C ARG A 41 -12.20 -1.11 -0.16
N VAL A 42 -12.96 -0.95 0.93
CA VAL A 42 -13.76 0.24 1.18
C VAL A 42 -12.80 1.43 1.21
N SER A 43 -12.90 2.30 0.21
CA SER A 43 -12.13 3.54 0.17
C SER A 43 -12.84 4.60 1.01
N ILE A 44 -12.08 5.28 1.86
CA ILE A 44 -12.56 6.37 2.69
C ILE A 44 -12.02 7.69 2.12
N ASP A 45 -12.95 8.60 1.84
CA ASP A 45 -12.66 9.97 1.42
C ASP A 45 -12.45 10.87 2.63
N VAL A 46 -11.38 11.65 2.60
CA VAL A 46 -11.12 12.73 3.58
C VAL A 46 -11.41 14.06 2.90
N ALA A 47 -12.35 14.80 3.49
CA ALA A 47 -12.82 16.08 2.98
C ALA A 47 -12.49 17.23 3.95
N VAL A 48 -12.06 18.36 3.38
CA VAL A 48 -11.78 19.61 4.10
C VAL A 48 -12.59 20.79 3.54
N PRO A 49 -12.77 21.88 4.31
CA PRO A 49 -13.29 23.14 3.79
C PRO A 49 -12.44 23.68 2.64
N ARG A 50 -13.08 24.20 1.59
CA ARG A 50 -12.40 24.64 0.35
C ARG A 50 -11.29 25.68 0.58
N ARG A 51 -11.45 26.54 1.59
CA ARG A 51 -10.45 27.56 1.98
C ARG A 51 -9.09 26.97 2.38
N PHE A 52 -9.10 25.72 2.87
CA PHE A 52 -7.90 25.01 3.31
C PHE A 52 -7.43 23.96 2.32
N ALA A 53 -7.97 23.89 1.10
CA ALA A 53 -7.63 22.84 0.16
C ALA A 53 -6.14 22.82 -0.20
N LEU A 54 -5.53 23.99 -0.45
CA LEU A 54 -4.09 24.10 -0.75
C LEU A 54 -3.23 23.74 0.46
N GLU A 55 -3.59 24.23 1.65
CA GLU A 55 -2.88 23.96 2.90
C GLU A 55 -2.95 22.48 3.27
N ALA A 56 -4.13 21.88 3.14
CA ALA A 56 -4.35 20.45 3.32
C ALA A 56 -3.51 19.62 2.36
N SER A 57 -3.47 19.98 1.06
CA SER A 57 -2.59 19.31 0.10
C SER A 57 -1.11 19.41 0.48
N HIS A 58 -0.67 20.54 1.02
CA HIS A 58 0.70 20.72 1.49
C HIS A 58 1.02 19.85 2.71
N VAL A 59 0.14 19.84 3.71
CA VAL A 59 0.28 19.03 4.94
C VAL A 59 0.30 17.54 4.60
N LEU A 60 -0.64 17.09 3.77
CA LEU A 60 -0.69 15.71 3.33
C LEU A 60 0.57 15.32 2.55
N LYS A 61 1.09 16.22 1.70
CA LYS A 61 2.35 15.96 0.99
C LYS A 61 3.56 15.90 1.91
N SER A 62 3.64 16.69 2.99
CA SER A 62 4.76 16.61 3.92
C SER A 62 4.68 15.39 4.85
N GLU A 63 3.47 15.01 5.26
CA GLU A 63 3.25 14.00 6.29
C GLU A 63 3.07 12.59 5.72
N LEU A 64 2.38 12.45 4.58
CA LEU A 64 2.14 11.14 3.94
C LEU A 64 3.29 10.68 3.05
N VAL A 65 4.01 11.59 2.36
CA VAL A 65 5.15 11.21 1.50
C VAL A 65 6.25 10.52 2.29
N ARG A 66 6.38 10.80 3.59
CA ARG A 66 7.34 10.10 4.45
C ARG A 66 7.05 8.60 4.61
N ARG A 67 5.86 8.12 4.25
CA ARG A 67 5.49 6.69 4.25
C ARG A 67 5.59 6.03 2.88
N ASP A 68 5.54 6.80 1.78
CA ASP A 68 5.74 6.27 0.42
C ASP A 68 7.22 6.01 0.07
N ASP A 69 8.17 6.53 0.85
CA ASP A 69 9.59 6.18 0.74
C ASP A 69 9.91 4.73 1.21
N PHE A 70 8.90 3.89 1.43
CA PHE A 70 9.07 2.45 1.69
C PHE A 70 9.12 1.58 0.42
N GLU A 71 8.91 2.13 -0.77
CA GLU A 71 9.18 1.47 -2.06
C GLU A 71 10.28 2.27 -2.80
N GLU A 72 11.50 1.79 -3.08
CA GLU A 72 12.00 0.44 -3.30
C GLU A 72 13.40 0.38 -2.65
N SER A 73 13.51 -0.10 -1.41
CA SER A 73 14.82 -0.33 -0.80
C SER A 73 15.62 -1.30 -1.70
N PRO A 74 16.85 -0.97 -2.17
CA PRO A 74 17.66 -1.85 -3.02
C PRO A 74 17.95 -3.22 -2.36
N THR A 75 17.71 -3.31 -1.05
CA THR A 75 17.73 -4.52 -0.24
C THR A 75 16.59 -5.50 -0.58
N SER A 76 15.38 -5.02 -0.89
CA SER A 76 14.22 -5.87 -1.22
C SER A 76 14.40 -6.57 -2.57
N ARG A 77 15.00 -5.87 -3.55
CA ARG A 77 15.39 -6.43 -4.85
C ARG A 77 16.41 -7.57 -4.73
N ARG A 78 17.37 -7.43 -3.81
CA ARG A 78 18.39 -8.46 -3.53
C ARG A 78 17.80 -9.67 -2.82
N VAL A 79 16.90 -9.45 -1.86
CA VAL A 79 16.21 -10.53 -1.14
C VAL A 79 15.28 -11.30 -2.10
N GLY A 80 14.50 -10.61 -2.93
CA GLY A 80 13.67 -11.23 -3.95
C GLY A 80 14.47 -12.07 -4.95
N LEU A 81 15.57 -11.54 -5.48
CA LEU A 81 16.46 -12.30 -6.37
C LEU A 81 17.11 -13.51 -5.69
N ALA A 82 17.51 -13.37 -4.42
CA ALA A 82 18.09 -14.48 -3.66
C ALA A 82 17.07 -15.59 -3.41
N THR A 83 15.82 -15.26 -3.05
CA THR A 83 14.75 -16.24 -2.85
C THR A 83 14.43 -16.98 -4.15
N VAL A 84 14.35 -16.28 -5.29
CA VAL A 84 14.13 -16.92 -6.59
C VAL A 84 15.29 -17.85 -6.96
N ALA A 85 16.53 -17.43 -6.76
CA ALA A 85 17.69 -18.27 -7.03
C ALA A 85 17.70 -19.55 -6.17
N VAL A 86 17.36 -19.46 -4.88
CA VAL A 86 17.26 -20.63 -3.99
C VAL A 86 16.19 -21.60 -4.48
N ILE A 87 15.01 -21.11 -4.87
CA ILE A 87 13.92 -21.96 -5.39
C ILE A 87 14.36 -22.69 -6.66
N VAL A 88 15.04 -22.00 -7.59
CA VAL A 88 15.55 -22.60 -8.83
C VAL A 88 16.58 -23.68 -8.53
N ILE A 89 17.53 -23.41 -7.62
CA ILE A 89 18.56 -24.40 -7.21
C ILE A 89 17.90 -25.63 -6.60
N VAL A 90 16.92 -25.45 -5.71
CA VAL A 90 16.19 -26.57 -5.08
C VAL A 90 15.40 -27.36 -6.12
N CYS A 91 14.72 -26.70 -7.06
CA CYS A 91 13.99 -27.38 -8.14
C CYS A 91 14.94 -28.19 -9.02
N LEU A 92 16.08 -27.62 -9.42
CA LEU A 92 17.08 -28.32 -10.22
C LEU A 92 17.68 -29.52 -9.45
N ALA A 93 17.93 -29.37 -8.15
CA ALA A 93 18.42 -30.44 -7.31
C ALA A 93 17.40 -31.58 -7.20
N LEU A 94 16.12 -31.28 -6.96
CA LEU A 94 15.05 -32.28 -6.92
C LEU A 94 14.89 -33.00 -8.26
N LEU A 95 14.97 -32.28 -9.37
CA LEU A 95 14.86 -32.83 -10.72
C LEU A 95 16.06 -33.74 -11.03
N ALA A 96 17.27 -33.34 -10.64
CA ALA A 96 18.46 -34.17 -10.73
C ALA A 96 18.34 -35.42 -9.84
N SER A 97 17.88 -35.28 -8.58
CA SER A 97 17.63 -36.44 -7.70
C SER A 97 16.61 -37.41 -8.28
N TYR A 98 15.57 -36.91 -8.97
CA TYR A 98 14.59 -37.76 -9.64
C TYR A 98 15.16 -38.51 -10.85
N VAL A 99 16.07 -37.88 -11.60
CA VAL A 99 16.73 -38.50 -12.77
C VAL A 99 17.83 -39.49 -12.36
N PHE A 100 18.55 -39.21 -11.27
CA PHE A 100 19.63 -40.06 -10.76
C PHE A 100 19.15 -41.15 -9.79
N LEU A 101 17.88 -41.14 -9.37
CA LEU A 101 17.29 -42.30 -8.70
C LEU A 101 17.17 -43.43 -9.72
N PRO A 102 17.88 -44.56 -9.56
CA PRO A 102 17.63 -45.72 -10.40
C PRO A 102 16.19 -46.14 -10.12
N ARG A 103 15.34 -46.05 -11.15
CA ARG A 103 14.02 -46.70 -11.14
C ARG A 103 14.27 -48.18 -10.87
N HIS A 104 14.05 -48.60 -9.62
CA HIS A 104 13.89 -49.99 -9.27
C HIS A 104 12.63 -50.56 -9.92
#